data_AF-A0A538LUE5-F1
#
_entry.id   AF-A0A538LUE5-F1
#
_cell.length_a   1.000
_cell.length_b   1.000
_cell.length_c   1.000
_cell.angle_alpha   90.00
_cell.angle_beta   90.00
_cell.angle_gamma   90.00
#
_symmetry.space_group_name_H-M   'P 1'
#
loop_
_entity.id
_entity.type
_entity.pdbx_description
1 polymer ?
#
loop_
_entity_poly.entity_id
_entity_poly.type
_entity_poly.pdbx_seq_one_letter_code
_entity_poly.pdbx_strand_id
1 'polypeptide(L)'
;MSAARTVAKLWPDMASASVSRPPCTQDTRECDWMNWGPRALRPACCTQHLLELIGFTSDLLTRHGIVHWLDYGTLLGAVREGQLIPWDGDADFSILQRDEHAVLALDEEFAAAGHYVERPGLWRGHRGVIRIRYSKVNRGHLDLFMWQLHDGMLQPLEGSEEAWPGMASRVTFPERFITPLGEVPLNGRSFPAPKSVEEFLREHRYGPGWETPAPPVKSVKYYPRSFDIADTTPEIESLFERIASYEQRLAQVASEARGLHSRAGELWAKSGLPISPDPRRVAAVLAQSPGESPTATVEGFARSVALLEQAIEEFEHPSASLAIRRAGRRLRRVGEVLVARAQRRPHRAAFPFGVDTG
;
A
#
# COMPACT_ATOMS: atom_id res chain seq x y z
N MET A 1 20.77 6.93 -20.88
CA MET A 1 19.85 8.10 -20.91
C MET A 1 19.28 8.25 -19.50
N SER A 2 19.38 9.45 -18.89
CA SER A 2 19.11 9.67 -17.46
C SER A 2 17.65 9.39 -17.05
N ALA A 3 17.45 8.71 -15.92
CA ALA A 3 16.18 8.28 -15.31
C ALA A 3 15.14 9.39 -15.10
N ALA A 4 15.57 10.66 -15.06
CA ALA A 4 14.67 11.81 -15.00
C ALA A 4 13.82 12.00 -16.28
N ARG A 5 14.25 11.44 -17.42
CA ARG A 5 13.53 11.60 -18.70
C ARG A 5 12.35 10.63 -18.90
N THR A 6 12.24 9.54 -18.14
CA THR A 6 11.17 8.53 -18.36
C THR A 6 9.89 8.90 -17.59
N VAL A 7 10.01 9.29 -16.32
CA VAL A 7 8.88 9.77 -15.49
C VAL A 7 8.23 11.03 -16.08
N ALA A 8 9.06 11.97 -16.55
CA ALA A 8 8.57 13.19 -17.20
C ALA A 8 7.89 12.95 -18.56
N LYS A 9 8.09 11.78 -19.19
CA LYS A 9 7.52 11.45 -20.50
C LYS A 9 6.16 10.76 -20.42
N LEU A 10 5.94 9.97 -19.37
CA LEU A 10 4.70 9.21 -19.16
C LEU A 10 3.71 9.97 -18.26
N TRP A 11 4.20 10.84 -17.38
CA TRP A 11 3.36 11.70 -16.54
C TRP A 11 3.97 13.11 -16.41
N PRO A 12 3.90 13.93 -17.48
CA PRO A 12 4.53 15.26 -17.53
C PRO A 12 4.02 16.23 -16.44
N ASP A 13 2.83 15.90 -15.91
CA ASP A 13 2.07 16.67 -14.95
C ASP A 13 2.50 16.45 -13.49
N MET A 14 3.43 15.53 -13.21
CA MET A 14 3.88 15.10 -11.87
C MET A 14 5.01 15.94 -11.29
N ALA A 15 5.20 17.17 -11.80
CA ALA A 15 6.13 18.11 -11.19
C ALA A 15 5.61 18.50 -9.80
N SER A 16 6.24 17.94 -8.77
CA SER A 16 5.93 18.21 -7.37
C SER A 16 5.97 19.71 -7.10
N ALA A 17 4.97 20.25 -6.40
CA ALA A 17 5.12 21.50 -5.69
C ALA A 17 6.25 21.30 -4.65
N SER A 18 7.46 21.77 -4.96
CA SER A 18 8.60 21.66 -4.05
C SER A 18 8.39 22.62 -2.88
N VAL A 19 7.73 22.13 -1.82
CA VAL A 19 7.73 22.85 -0.55
C VAL A 19 9.13 22.70 0.04
N SER A 20 9.86 23.81 0.19
CA SER A 20 11.15 23.83 0.89
C SER A 20 10.94 23.37 2.33
N ARG A 21 11.33 22.13 2.62
CA ARG A 21 11.24 21.49 3.94
C ARG A 21 12.61 20.91 4.31
N PRO A 22 13.01 20.94 5.59
CA PRO A 22 14.27 20.33 6.01
C PRO A 22 14.25 18.82 5.70
N PRO A 23 15.38 18.23 5.27
CA PRO A 23 15.46 16.80 5.02
C PRO A 23 15.25 16.01 6.32
N CYS A 24 14.54 14.89 6.25
CA CYS A 24 14.44 13.98 7.38
C CYS A 24 15.76 13.22 7.59
N THR A 25 16.01 12.76 8.82
CA THR A 25 17.18 11.97 9.22
C THR A 25 16.73 10.73 10.01
N GLN A 26 17.69 9.94 10.52
CA GLN A 26 17.39 8.87 11.49
C GLN A 26 16.79 9.41 12.81
N ASP A 27 17.04 10.67 13.18
CA ASP A 27 16.59 11.28 14.43
C ASP A 27 15.28 12.08 14.30
N THR A 28 14.76 12.21 13.08
CA THR A 28 13.48 12.86 12.82
C THR A 28 12.46 11.86 12.30
N ARG A 29 11.17 12.21 12.33
CA ARG A 29 10.19 11.46 11.53
C ARG A 29 10.48 11.62 10.04
N GLU A 30 10.04 10.63 9.27
CA GLU A 30 9.98 10.68 7.82
C GLU A 30 9.18 11.90 7.33
N CYS A 31 9.50 12.38 6.13
CA CYS A 31 8.71 13.43 5.51
C CYS A 31 7.27 12.92 5.28
N ASP A 32 6.27 13.71 5.66
CA ASP A 32 4.85 13.38 5.44
C ASP A 32 4.39 13.69 4.00
N TRP A 33 5.23 13.33 3.02
CA TRP A 33 5.10 13.78 1.63
C TRP A 33 3.87 13.23 0.93
N MET A 34 3.38 12.06 1.35
CA MET A 34 2.11 11.51 0.87
C MET A 34 0.94 12.46 1.11
N ASN A 35 1.05 13.41 2.04
CA ASN A 35 0.01 14.40 2.34
C ASN A 35 0.28 15.80 1.75
N TRP A 36 1.30 15.97 0.91
CA TRP A 36 1.63 17.28 0.31
C TRP A 36 0.79 17.62 -0.92
N GLY A 37 -0.05 16.70 -1.39
CA GLY A 37 -0.96 16.91 -2.51
C GLY A 37 -0.98 15.74 -3.49
N PRO A 38 -1.81 15.82 -4.54
CA PRO A 38 -2.12 14.67 -5.39
C PRO A 38 -1.00 14.15 -6.26
N ARG A 39 0.05 14.95 -6.43
CA ARG A 39 1.22 14.64 -7.25
C ARG A 39 2.51 14.75 -6.45
N ALA A 40 2.40 14.60 -5.13
CA ALA A 40 3.57 14.62 -4.26
C ALA A 40 4.44 13.39 -4.54
N LEU A 41 5.72 13.64 -4.76
CA LEU A 41 6.72 12.60 -4.95
C LEU A 41 7.55 12.45 -3.68
N ARG A 42 8.07 11.25 -3.46
CA ARG A 42 8.98 10.94 -2.36
C ARG A 42 10.21 11.85 -2.43
N PRO A 43 10.49 12.66 -1.38
CA PRO A 43 11.63 13.56 -1.35
C PRO A 43 12.95 12.81 -1.44
N ALA A 44 13.99 13.50 -1.91
CA ALA A 44 15.32 12.92 -2.06
C ALA A 44 15.87 12.28 -0.77
N CYS A 45 15.66 12.91 0.39
CA CYS A 45 16.07 12.34 1.67
C CYS A 45 15.38 10.99 1.96
N CYS A 46 14.06 10.90 1.79
CA CYS A 46 13.32 9.65 1.98
C CYS A 46 13.75 8.57 0.97
N THR A 47 14.00 8.95 -0.28
CA THR A 47 14.51 8.02 -1.31
C THR A 47 15.89 7.49 -0.94
N GLN A 48 16.79 8.35 -0.44
CA GLN A 48 18.13 7.94 0.00
C GLN A 48 18.06 6.95 1.17
N HIS A 49 17.20 7.23 2.16
CA HIS A 49 17.01 6.35 3.32
C HIS A 49 16.49 4.97 2.94
N LEU A 50 15.55 4.89 1.98
CA LEU A 50 15.08 3.61 1.47
C LEU A 50 16.17 2.85 0.70
N LEU A 51 16.95 3.52 -0.14
CA LEU A 51 18.06 2.89 -0.87
C LEU A 51 19.16 2.38 0.07
N GLU A 52 19.45 3.12 1.14
CA GLU A 52 20.36 2.68 2.21
C GLU A 52 19.82 1.41 2.89
N LEU A 53 18.54 1.42 3.27
CA LEU A 53 17.89 0.30 3.94
C LEU A 53 17.82 -0.96 3.06
N ILE A 54 17.50 -0.80 1.77
CA ILE A 54 17.52 -1.88 0.76
C ILE A 54 18.91 -2.47 0.63
N GLY A 55 19.93 -1.61 0.47
CA GLY A 55 21.31 -2.03 0.32
C GLY A 55 21.82 -2.78 1.53
N PHE A 56 21.66 -2.18 2.72
CA PHE A 56 22.06 -2.77 3.99
C PHE A 56 21.38 -4.13 4.23
N THR A 57 20.06 -4.19 4.05
CA THR A 57 19.29 -5.41 4.30
C THR A 57 19.70 -6.52 3.34
N SER A 58 19.85 -6.23 2.05
CA SER A 58 20.30 -7.23 1.07
C SER A 58 21.70 -7.76 1.37
N ASP A 59 22.64 -6.87 1.71
CA ASP A 59 24.00 -7.27 2.08
C ASP A 59 24.00 -8.16 3.33
N LEU A 60 23.24 -7.76 4.35
CA LEU A 60 23.15 -8.49 5.60
C LEU A 60 22.55 -9.89 5.38
N LEU A 61 21.41 -9.99 4.70
CA LEU A 61 20.76 -11.27 4.42
C LEU A 61 21.65 -12.18 3.56
N THR A 62 22.35 -11.62 2.57
CA THR A 62 23.30 -12.37 1.72
C THR A 62 24.43 -12.97 2.56
N ARG A 63 25.04 -12.17 3.45
CA ARG A 63 26.14 -12.65 4.32
C ARG A 63 25.73 -13.80 5.23
N HIS A 64 24.45 -13.85 5.62
CA HIS A 64 23.89 -14.90 6.48
C HIS A 64 23.26 -16.06 5.69
N GLY A 65 23.40 -16.07 4.36
CA GLY A 65 22.88 -17.15 3.51
C GLY A 65 21.35 -17.20 3.44
N ILE A 66 20.66 -16.09 3.74
CA ILE A 66 19.20 -16.00 3.72
C ILE A 66 18.75 -15.65 2.30
N VAL A 67 17.98 -16.56 1.69
CA VAL A 67 17.42 -16.36 0.35
C VAL A 67 16.38 -15.24 0.42
N HIS A 68 16.63 -14.18 -0.34
CA HIS A 68 15.75 -13.03 -0.45
C HIS A 68 15.74 -12.49 -1.87
N TRP A 69 14.69 -11.77 -2.25
CA TRP A 69 14.57 -11.15 -3.57
C TRP A 69 13.74 -9.87 -3.52
N LEU A 70 14.00 -8.93 -4.43
CA LEU A 70 13.12 -7.78 -4.65
C LEU A 70 11.73 -8.26 -5.05
N ASP A 71 10.70 -7.69 -4.45
CA ASP A 71 9.31 -8.03 -4.77
C ASP A 71 8.44 -6.77 -4.91
N TYR A 72 7.18 -6.95 -5.30
CA TYR A 72 6.13 -5.92 -5.37
C TYR A 72 6.60 -4.61 -6.04
N GLY A 73 6.33 -3.45 -5.41
CA GLY A 73 6.56 -2.13 -6.00
C GLY A 73 8.05 -1.85 -6.22
N THR A 74 8.88 -2.46 -5.37
CA THR A 74 10.33 -2.36 -5.48
C THR A 74 10.86 -3.09 -6.71
N LEU A 75 10.42 -4.33 -6.94
CA LEU A 75 10.76 -5.10 -8.13
C LEU A 75 10.21 -4.43 -9.39
N LEU A 76 8.96 -3.97 -9.36
CA LEU A 76 8.33 -3.27 -10.46
C LEU A 76 9.11 -2.01 -10.85
N GLY A 77 9.51 -1.21 -9.86
CA GLY A 77 10.36 -0.03 -10.08
C GLY A 77 11.71 -0.38 -10.68
N ALA A 78 12.39 -1.40 -10.15
CA ALA A 78 13.67 -1.88 -10.67
C ALA A 78 13.58 -2.29 -12.15
N VAL A 79 12.54 -3.04 -12.54
CA VAL A 79 12.37 -3.53 -13.91
C VAL A 79 11.88 -2.44 -14.86
N ARG A 80 10.83 -1.69 -14.48
CA ARG A 80 10.17 -0.73 -15.38
C ARG A 80 10.91 0.61 -15.48
N GLU A 81 11.39 1.14 -14.35
CA GLU A 81 11.95 2.48 -14.26
C GLU A 81 13.47 2.48 -14.07
N GLY A 82 14.06 1.34 -13.68
CA GLY A 82 15.45 1.25 -13.23
C GLY A 82 15.71 1.94 -11.88
N GLN A 83 14.66 2.32 -11.18
CA GLN A 83 14.69 3.07 -9.91
C GLN A 83 13.43 2.79 -9.09
N LEU A 84 13.46 3.15 -7.80
CA LEU A 84 12.26 3.07 -6.98
C LEU A 84 11.13 3.93 -7.58
N ILE A 85 9.90 3.43 -7.54
CA ILE A 85 8.72 4.17 -7.98
C ILE A 85 8.63 5.49 -7.18
N PRO A 86 8.54 6.67 -7.83
CA PRO A 86 8.67 7.96 -7.13
C PRO A 86 7.58 8.26 -6.10
N TRP A 87 6.39 7.67 -6.27
CA TRP A 87 5.24 7.85 -5.38
C TRP A 87 5.03 6.67 -4.43
N ASP A 88 6.00 5.76 -4.34
CA ASP A 88 5.94 4.62 -3.44
C ASP A 88 6.56 4.93 -2.07
N GLY A 89 6.02 4.33 -1.01
CA GLY A 89 6.31 4.72 0.38
C GLY A 89 7.45 3.95 1.04
N ASP A 90 7.68 2.76 0.57
CA ASP A 90 8.41 1.68 1.23
C ASP A 90 9.27 0.91 0.23
N ALA A 91 9.82 -0.20 0.70
CA ALA A 91 10.53 -1.17 -0.09
C ALA A 91 10.10 -2.58 0.30
N ASP A 92 10.15 -3.52 -0.65
CA ASP A 92 9.63 -4.86 -0.45
C ASP A 92 10.65 -5.89 -0.91
N PHE A 93 11.08 -6.72 0.03
CA PHE A 93 11.71 -8.00 -0.29
C PHE A 93 10.78 -9.13 0.10
N SER A 94 11.04 -10.29 -0.49
CA SER A 94 10.45 -11.54 -0.06
C SER A 94 11.54 -12.49 0.42
N ILE A 95 11.17 -13.33 1.40
CA ILE A 95 12.02 -14.36 2.01
C ILE A 95 11.24 -15.67 2.13
N LEU A 96 11.95 -16.77 2.40
CA LEU A 96 11.33 -18.03 2.73
C LEU A 96 10.92 -18.06 4.21
N GLN A 97 9.72 -18.56 4.50
CA GLN A 97 9.19 -18.64 5.86
C GLN A 97 10.11 -19.42 6.81
N ARG A 98 10.83 -20.42 6.32
CA ARG A 98 11.81 -21.19 7.11
C ARG A 98 12.96 -20.34 7.68
N ASP A 99 13.25 -19.19 7.07
CA ASP A 99 14.34 -18.30 7.46
C ASP A 99 13.88 -17.19 8.44
N GLU A 100 12.60 -17.18 8.84
CA GLU A 100 12.03 -16.20 9.78
C GLU A 100 12.88 -16.06 11.04
N HIS A 101 13.21 -17.18 11.68
CA HIS A 101 14.00 -17.19 12.91
C HIS A 101 15.43 -16.67 12.70
N ALA A 102 16.03 -16.95 11.54
CA ALA A 102 17.36 -16.47 11.20
C ALA A 102 17.35 -14.95 11.06
N VAL A 103 16.39 -14.38 10.33
CA VAL A 103 16.23 -12.92 10.20
C VAL A 103 16.01 -12.26 11.55
N LEU A 104 15.12 -12.81 12.38
CA LEU A 104 14.82 -12.25 13.71
C LEU A 104 15.99 -12.34 14.70
N ALA A 105 16.97 -13.21 14.45
CA ALA A 105 18.19 -13.30 15.24
C ALA A 105 19.21 -12.19 14.87
N LEU A 106 19.02 -11.49 13.75
CA LEU A 106 19.89 -10.40 13.29
C LEU A 106 19.54 -9.03 13.92
N ASP A 107 18.63 -9.00 14.90
CA ASP A 107 18.13 -7.76 15.53
C ASP A 107 19.27 -6.86 16.05
N GLU A 108 20.34 -7.43 16.60
CA GLU A 108 21.51 -6.68 17.07
C GLU A 108 22.30 -6.04 15.92
N GLU A 109 22.42 -6.73 14.77
CA GLU A 109 23.11 -6.18 13.59
C GLU A 109 22.30 -5.06 12.93
N PHE A 110 20.97 -5.22 12.86
CA PHE A 110 20.08 -4.13 12.45
C PHE A 110 20.19 -2.93 13.40
N ALA A 111 20.17 -3.17 14.71
CA ALA A 111 20.28 -2.12 15.72
C ALA A 111 21.65 -1.42 15.68
N ALA A 112 22.74 -2.14 15.41
CA ALA A 112 24.08 -1.58 15.25
C ALA A 112 24.18 -0.62 14.05
N ALA A 113 23.37 -0.84 13.01
CA ALA A 113 23.23 0.07 11.87
C ALA A 113 22.20 1.20 12.09
N GLY A 114 21.58 1.26 13.27
CA GLY A 114 20.56 2.27 13.61
C GLY A 114 19.14 1.91 13.16
N HIS A 115 18.94 0.73 12.58
CA HIS A 115 17.64 0.23 12.12
C HIS A 115 16.90 -0.51 13.24
N TYR A 116 15.60 -0.76 13.03
CA TYR A 116 14.75 -1.41 14.03
C TYR A 116 13.84 -2.47 13.42
N VAL A 117 13.92 -3.70 13.95
CA VAL A 117 13.10 -4.83 13.49
C VAL A 117 11.76 -4.85 14.23
N GLU A 118 10.67 -4.67 13.49
CA GLU A 118 9.31 -4.87 13.96
C GLU A 118 8.89 -6.33 13.70
N ARG A 119 8.71 -7.10 14.78
CA ARG A 119 8.35 -8.52 14.71
C ARG A 119 6.92 -8.75 14.19
N PRO A 120 6.66 -9.85 13.44
CA PRO A 120 5.33 -10.25 13.02
C PRO A 120 4.35 -10.35 14.20
N GLY A 121 3.11 -9.91 14.02
CA GLY A 121 2.06 -10.02 15.03
C GLY A 121 2.02 -8.92 16.12
N LEU A 122 3.02 -8.04 16.21
CA LEU A 122 2.97 -6.87 17.10
C LEU A 122 2.15 -5.71 16.54
N TRP A 123 1.92 -5.67 15.22
CA TRP A 123 1.19 -4.60 14.53
C TRP A 123 0.07 -5.20 13.67
N ARG A 124 -1.18 -4.87 14.00
CA ARG A 124 -2.44 -5.13 13.27
C ARG A 124 -2.35 -6.01 12.01
N GLY A 125 -2.47 -7.33 12.17
CA GLY A 125 -3.08 -8.20 11.15
C GLY A 125 -2.15 -8.82 10.09
N HIS A 126 -0.96 -8.29 9.85
CA HIS A 126 -0.03 -8.87 8.86
C HIS A 126 0.69 -10.08 9.45
N ARG A 127 0.09 -11.27 9.29
CA ARG A 127 0.80 -12.54 9.49
C ARG A 127 1.70 -12.73 8.28
N GLY A 128 2.98 -13.02 8.48
CA GLY A 128 3.86 -13.28 7.34
C GLY A 128 4.76 -12.14 6.90
N VAL A 129 4.85 -11.03 7.65
CA VAL A 129 5.74 -9.92 7.29
C VAL A 129 6.61 -9.51 8.47
N ILE A 130 7.92 -9.45 8.26
CA ILE A 130 8.88 -8.79 9.15
C ILE A 130 9.14 -7.39 8.58
N ARG A 131 8.98 -6.36 9.40
CA ARG A 131 9.20 -4.97 8.95
C ARG A 131 10.51 -4.43 9.53
N ILE A 132 11.37 -3.91 8.67
CA ILE A 132 12.60 -3.24 9.07
C ILE A 132 12.37 -1.72 8.95
N ARG A 133 12.41 -1.01 10.06
CA ARG A 133 12.33 0.46 10.10
C ARG A 133 13.72 1.08 9.88
N TYR A 134 13.76 2.20 9.19
CA TYR A 134 14.97 3.00 9.01
C TYR A 134 15.57 3.43 10.36
N SER A 135 14.74 3.79 11.33
CA SER A 135 15.15 3.94 12.74
C SER A 135 13.97 3.78 13.71
N LYS A 136 14.23 3.91 15.01
CA LYS A 136 13.16 3.99 16.05
C LYS A 136 12.27 5.23 15.92
N VAL A 137 12.74 6.28 15.23
CA VAL A 137 12.04 7.56 15.07
C VAL A 137 11.49 7.73 13.66
N ASN A 138 12.32 7.44 12.65
CA ASN A 138 11.97 7.52 11.24
C ASN A 138 11.34 6.22 10.77
N ARG A 139 10.08 6.29 10.31
CA ARG A 139 9.28 5.10 10.02
C ARG A 139 9.31 4.67 8.56
N GLY A 140 10.15 5.28 7.72
CA GLY A 140 10.53 4.68 6.43
C GLY A 140 10.93 3.23 6.66
N HIS A 141 10.53 2.33 5.76
CA HIS A 141 10.62 0.91 6.05
C HIS A 141 10.80 0.05 4.81
N LEU A 142 11.31 -1.16 5.07
CA LEU A 142 11.38 -2.26 4.15
C LEU A 142 10.63 -3.44 4.75
N ASP A 143 9.71 -4.02 3.99
CA ASP A 143 8.94 -5.21 4.38
C ASP A 143 9.56 -6.48 3.80
N LEU A 144 9.66 -7.52 4.65
CA LEU A 144 10.09 -8.86 4.28
C LEU A 144 8.87 -9.79 4.27
N PHE A 145 8.31 -10.03 3.08
CA PHE A 145 7.18 -10.92 2.89
C PHE A 145 7.62 -12.38 2.92
N MET A 146 6.97 -13.17 3.77
CA MET A 146 7.32 -14.57 4.00
C MET A 146 6.49 -15.51 3.12
N TRP A 147 7.19 -16.43 2.47
CA TRP A 147 6.60 -17.41 1.57
C TRP A 147 6.87 -18.84 2.05
N GLN A 148 5.81 -19.65 2.09
CA GLN A 148 5.91 -21.06 2.40
C GLN A 148 5.98 -21.88 1.11
N LEU A 149 7.01 -22.72 0.99
CA LEU A 149 7.12 -23.70 -0.09
C LEU A 149 6.28 -24.93 0.25
N HIS A 150 5.32 -25.25 -0.62
CA HIS A 150 4.50 -26.45 -0.55
C HIS A 150 4.34 -27.02 -1.96
N ASP A 151 4.75 -28.28 -2.16
CA ASP A 151 4.64 -29.00 -3.44
C ASP A 151 5.16 -28.21 -4.66
N GLY A 152 6.34 -27.58 -4.52
CA GLY A 152 6.97 -26.80 -5.59
C GLY A 152 6.33 -25.43 -5.85
N MET A 153 5.37 -25.01 -5.02
CA MET A 153 4.69 -23.72 -5.10
C MET A 153 4.96 -22.88 -3.86
N LEU A 154 5.18 -21.58 -4.06
CA LEU A 154 5.39 -20.57 -3.02
C LEU A 154 4.05 -19.90 -2.74
N GLN A 155 3.55 -20.09 -1.52
CA GLN A 155 2.32 -19.48 -1.03
C GLN A 155 2.65 -18.37 -0.02
N PRO A 156 1.99 -17.21 -0.10
CA PRO A 156 2.20 -16.14 0.87
C PRO A 156 1.65 -16.58 2.24
N LEU A 157 2.29 -16.15 3.32
CA LEU A 157 1.70 -16.26 4.65
C LEU A 157 0.62 -15.20 4.92
N GLU A 158 0.64 -14.10 4.18
CA GLU A 158 -0.44 -13.11 4.18
C GLU A 158 -1.71 -13.68 3.54
N GLY A 159 -2.87 -13.20 4.01
CA GLY A 159 -4.14 -13.63 3.43
C GLY A 159 -4.33 -13.03 2.03
N SER A 160 -5.00 -13.76 1.13
CA SER A 160 -5.33 -13.24 -0.22
C SER A 160 -6.18 -11.95 -0.18
N GLU A 161 -6.88 -11.70 0.94
CA GLU A 161 -7.62 -10.47 1.18
C GLU A 161 -6.73 -9.23 1.47
N GLU A 162 -5.41 -9.38 1.52
CA GLU A 162 -4.40 -8.32 1.66
C GLU A 162 -3.66 -8.04 0.33
N ALA A 163 -3.87 -8.91 -0.68
CA ALA A 163 -3.28 -8.74 -2.00
C ALA A 163 -3.84 -7.52 -2.72
N TRP A 164 -3.01 -6.90 -3.57
CA TRP A 164 -3.47 -5.87 -4.49
C TRP A 164 -4.57 -6.43 -5.41
N PRO A 165 -5.53 -5.60 -5.83
CA PRO A 165 -6.62 -6.02 -6.71
C PRO A 165 -6.07 -6.63 -8.01
N GLY A 166 -6.66 -7.74 -8.45
CA GLY A 166 -6.14 -8.57 -9.55
C GLY A 166 -4.95 -9.46 -9.21
N MET A 167 -4.33 -9.30 -8.03
CA MET A 167 -3.21 -10.15 -7.62
C MET A 167 -3.68 -11.39 -6.85
N ALA A 168 -4.82 -11.33 -6.14
CA ALA A 168 -5.28 -12.39 -5.22
C ALA A 168 -5.36 -13.79 -5.87
N SER A 169 -5.69 -13.89 -7.16
CA SER A 169 -5.74 -15.14 -7.92
C SER A 169 -4.38 -15.61 -8.45
N ARG A 170 -3.35 -14.77 -8.37
CA ARG A 170 -2.03 -14.91 -9.00
C ARG A 170 -0.86 -14.92 -8.00
N VAL A 171 -1.11 -14.59 -6.73
CA VAL A 171 -0.07 -14.40 -5.70
C VAL A 171 0.86 -15.61 -5.57
N THR A 172 0.30 -16.82 -5.63
CA THR A 172 1.05 -18.08 -5.53
C THR A 172 1.82 -18.34 -6.81
N PHE A 173 3.09 -18.72 -6.71
CA PHE A 173 3.97 -18.92 -7.88
C PHE A 173 4.88 -20.15 -7.73
N PRO A 174 5.34 -20.77 -8.84
CA PRO A 174 6.21 -21.94 -8.75
C PRO A 174 7.65 -21.60 -8.34
N GLU A 175 8.29 -22.50 -7.58
CA GLU A 175 9.64 -22.35 -7.00
C GLU A 175 10.73 -22.06 -8.04
N ARG A 176 10.55 -22.47 -9.31
CA ARG A 176 11.51 -22.22 -10.41
C ARG A 176 11.87 -20.74 -10.59
N PHE A 177 11.04 -19.83 -10.11
CA PHE A 177 11.30 -18.40 -10.16
C PHE A 177 12.40 -17.96 -9.17
N ILE A 178 12.62 -18.71 -8.10
CA ILE A 178 13.58 -18.36 -7.05
C ILE A 178 14.74 -19.35 -6.92
N THR A 179 14.72 -20.44 -7.70
CA THR A 179 15.76 -21.48 -7.65
C THR A 179 16.28 -21.79 -9.06
N PRO A 180 17.41 -21.18 -9.51
CA PRO A 180 18.13 -20.08 -8.86
C PRO A 180 17.41 -18.73 -9.03
N LEU A 181 17.75 -17.77 -8.19
CA LEU A 181 17.39 -16.36 -8.40
C LEU A 181 18.11 -15.78 -9.62
N GLY A 182 17.49 -14.80 -10.25
CA GLY A 182 18.15 -13.86 -11.16
C GLY A 182 18.59 -12.60 -10.42
N GLU A 183 18.96 -11.58 -11.18
CA GLU A 183 19.29 -10.26 -10.64
C GLU A 183 18.67 -9.16 -11.52
N VAL A 184 18.35 -8.02 -10.90
CA VAL A 184 17.92 -6.80 -11.60
C VAL A 184 18.62 -5.57 -11.03
N PRO A 185 18.90 -4.55 -11.87
CA PRO A 185 19.46 -3.29 -11.39
C PRO A 185 18.38 -2.41 -10.77
N LEU A 186 18.66 -1.85 -9.60
CA LEU A 186 17.87 -0.80 -8.95
C LEU A 186 18.81 0.36 -8.61
N ASN A 187 18.56 1.53 -9.19
CA ASN A 187 19.40 2.73 -8.99
C ASN A 187 20.91 2.46 -9.28
N GLY A 188 21.20 1.56 -10.23
CA GLY A 188 22.56 1.22 -10.65
C GLY A 188 23.26 0.13 -9.82
N ARG A 189 22.62 -0.40 -8.77
CA ARG A 189 23.12 -1.54 -7.98
C ARG A 189 22.32 -2.80 -8.31
N SER A 190 22.99 -3.95 -8.43
CA SER A 190 22.34 -5.25 -8.69
C SER A 190 21.75 -5.83 -7.41
N PHE A 191 20.56 -6.43 -7.50
CA PHE A 191 19.87 -7.09 -6.40
C PHE A 191 19.25 -8.41 -6.84
N PRO A 192 19.15 -9.41 -5.94
CA PRO A 192 18.48 -10.66 -6.23
C PRO A 192 17.00 -10.44 -6.60
N ALA A 193 16.53 -11.15 -7.61
CA ALA A 193 15.17 -11.04 -8.13
C ALA A 193 14.68 -12.39 -8.65
N PRO A 194 13.35 -12.58 -8.79
CA PRO A 194 12.81 -13.73 -9.50
C PRO A 194 13.44 -13.87 -10.90
N LYS A 195 13.84 -15.09 -11.26
CA LYS A 195 14.27 -15.43 -12.62
C LYS A 195 13.13 -15.14 -13.60
N SER A 196 13.44 -14.82 -14.86
CA SER A 196 12.40 -14.46 -15.84
C SER A 196 11.45 -13.36 -15.31
N VAL A 197 12.04 -12.27 -14.80
CA VAL A 197 11.33 -11.28 -13.99
C VAL A 197 10.08 -10.68 -14.65
N GLU A 198 10.09 -10.49 -15.97
CA GLU A 198 8.92 -9.99 -16.71
C GLU A 198 7.77 -11.00 -16.73
N GLU A 199 8.07 -12.30 -16.85
CA GLU A 199 7.09 -13.39 -16.73
C GLU A 199 6.52 -13.41 -15.30
N PHE A 200 7.39 -13.26 -14.30
CA PHE A 200 6.95 -13.21 -12.91
C PHE A 200 6.01 -12.03 -12.62
N LEU A 201 6.38 -10.82 -13.06
CA LEU A 201 5.54 -9.63 -12.88
C LEU A 201 4.20 -9.78 -13.58
N ARG A 202 4.19 -10.34 -14.80
CA ARG A 202 2.97 -10.57 -15.58
C ARG A 202 2.05 -11.61 -14.96
N GLU A 203 2.58 -12.80 -14.66
CA GLU A 203 1.76 -13.95 -14.29
C GLU A 203 1.43 -14.00 -12.80
N HIS A 204 2.25 -13.40 -11.93
CA HIS A 204 2.18 -13.58 -10.47
C HIS A 204 2.07 -12.29 -9.66
N ARG A 205 2.10 -11.11 -10.29
CA ARG A 205 1.97 -9.82 -9.57
C ARG A 205 0.92 -8.90 -10.19
N TYR A 206 1.20 -8.34 -11.35
CA TYR A 206 0.52 -7.15 -11.87
C TYR A 206 -0.28 -7.41 -13.15
N GLY A 207 -0.22 -8.61 -13.72
CA GLY A 207 -0.97 -8.93 -14.93
C GLY A 207 -0.31 -8.38 -16.21
N PRO A 208 -0.96 -8.54 -17.38
CA PRO A 208 -0.42 -8.12 -18.67
C PRO A 208 -0.19 -6.60 -18.80
N GLY A 209 -0.86 -5.78 -17.99
CA GLY A 209 -0.74 -4.31 -18.03
C GLY A 209 0.40 -3.73 -17.18
N TRP A 210 1.26 -4.55 -16.57
CA TRP A 210 2.25 -4.10 -15.58
C TRP A 210 3.23 -3.02 -16.07
N GLU A 211 3.49 -2.99 -17.38
CA GLU A 211 4.36 -2.02 -18.03
C GLU A 211 3.76 -0.61 -18.07
N THR A 212 2.44 -0.48 -17.94
CA THR A 212 1.76 0.82 -17.93
C THR A 212 1.69 1.36 -16.49
N PRO A 213 2.26 2.56 -16.21
CA PRO A 213 2.14 3.17 -14.89
C PRO A 213 0.69 3.47 -14.52
N ALA A 214 0.30 3.14 -13.28
CA ALA A 214 -1.00 3.48 -12.72
C ALA A 214 -0.86 4.55 -11.62
N PRO A 215 -1.88 5.41 -11.40
CA PRO A 215 -1.87 6.41 -10.34
C PRO A 215 -1.72 5.79 -8.94
N PRO A 216 -1.08 6.50 -7.99
CA PRO A 216 -0.99 6.03 -6.61
C PRO A 216 -2.38 6.05 -5.95
N VAL A 217 -2.87 4.86 -5.57
CA VAL A 217 -4.04 4.73 -4.69
C VAL A 217 -3.54 4.34 -3.31
N LYS A 218 -3.98 5.07 -2.27
CA LYS A 218 -3.44 4.91 -0.91
C LYS A 218 -4.06 3.73 -0.17
N SER A 219 -5.24 3.27 -0.59
CA SER A 219 -5.91 2.15 0.06
C SER A 219 -6.57 1.18 -0.92
N VAL A 220 -6.07 -0.06 -0.89
CA VAL A 220 -6.67 -1.24 -1.53
C VAL A 220 -8.13 -1.44 -1.13
N LYS A 221 -8.56 -0.88 0.00
CA LYS A 221 -9.92 -1.05 0.54
C LYS A 221 -11.03 -0.39 -0.28
N TYR A 222 -10.69 0.54 -1.15
CA TYR A 222 -11.65 1.17 -2.06
C TYR A 222 -11.85 0.38 -3.35
N TYR A 223 -11.13 -0.73 -3.53
CA TYR A 223 -11.32 -1.60 -4.66
C TYR A 223 -12.38 -2.66 -4.36
N PRO A 224 -13.28 -2.95 -5.32
CA PRO A 224 -14.13 -4.13 -5.25
C PRO A 224 -13.26 -5.38 -5.08
N ARG A 225 -13.66 -6.29 -4.20
CA ARG A 225 -12.88 -7.52 -3.93
C ARG A 225 -12.69 -8.40 -5.16
N SER A 226 -13.65 -8.37 -6.07
CA SER A 226 -13.63 -9.13 -7.31
C SER A 226 -12.89 -8.44 -8.45
N PHE A 227 -12.35 -7.23 -8.24
CA PHE A 227 -11.72 -6.48 -9.32
C PHE A 227 -10.36 -7.08 -9.71
N ASP A 228 -10.18 -7.32 -11.00
CA ASP A 228 -8.90 -7.64 -11.61
C ASP A 228 -8.38 -6.46 -12.41
N ILE A 229 -7.10 -6.10 -12.23
CA ILE A 229 -6.46 -5.01 -12.99
C ILE A 229 -6.49 -5.24 -14.51
N ALA A 230 -6.58 -6.50 -14.95
CA ALA A 230 -6.76 -6.84 -16.36
C ALA A 230 -8.11 -6.37 -16.93
N ASP A 231 -9.11 -6.15 -16.08
CA ASP A 231 -10.45 -5.69 -16.47
C ASP A 231 -10.55 -4.15 -16.54
N THR A 232 -9.41 -3.45 -16.45
CA THR A 232 -9.37 -1.98 -16.45
C THR A 232 -9.89 -1.42 -17.78
N THR A 233 -10.88 -0.54 -17.69
CA THR A 233 -11.43 0.25 -18.81
C THR A 233 -11.17 1.74 -18.56
N PRO A 234 -11.26 2.61 -19.58
CA PRO A 234 -11.13 4.07 -19.38
C PRO A 234 -12.10 4.64 -18.33
N GLU A 235 -13.28 4.02 -18.19
CA GLU A 235 -14.24 4.38 -17.15
C GLU A 235 -13.72 4.01 -15.74
N ILE A 236 -13.18 2.81 -15.58
CA ILE A 236 -12.57 2.36 -14.32
C ILE A 236 -11.35 3.22 -13.98
N GLU A 237 -10.52 3.58 -14.96
CA GLU A 237 -9.39 4.50 -14.78
C GLU A 237 -9.85 5.87 -14.25
N SER A 238 -10.92 6.44 -14.84
CA SER A 238 -11.48 7.69 -14.36
C SER A 238 -11.97 7.60 -12.91
N LEU A 239 -12.58 6.48 -12.52
CA LEU A 239 -12.99 6.24 -11.15
C LEU A 239 -11.78 6.06 -10.21
N PHE A 240 -10.69 5.44 -10.67
CA PHE A 240 -9.44 5.35 -9.91
C PHE A 240 -8.84 6.70 -9.60
N GLU A 241 -8.74 7.57 -10.60
CA GLU A 241 -8.21 8.91 -10.41
C GLU A 241 -9.03 9.70 -9.39
N ARG A 242 -10.36 9.55 -9.42
CA ARG A 242 -11.26 10.14 -8.43
C ARG A 242 -11.02 9.58 -7.03
N ILE A 243 -10.90 8.25 -6.90
CA ILE A 243 -10.60 7.60 -5.60
C ILE A 243 -9.27 8.11 -5.05
N ALA A 244 -8.20 8.09 -5.85
CA ALA A 244 -6.88 8.58 -5.46
C ALA A 244 -6.93 10.04 -4.97
N SER A 245 -7.56 10.91 -5.75
CA SER A 245 -7.73 12.33 -5.44
C SER A 245 -8.52 12.55 -4.14
N TYR A 246 -9.62 11.82 -3.96
CA TYR A 246 -10.47 11.96 -2.78
C TYR A 246 -9.87 11.34 -1.52
N GLU A 247 -9.12 10.24 -1.62
CA GLU A 247 -8.35 9.71 -0.48
C GLU A 247 -7.36 10.74 0.05
N GLN A 248 -6.66 11.43 -0.85
CA GLN A 248 -5.71 12.47 -0.49
C GLN A 248 -6.42 13.69 0.10
N ARG A 249 -7.51 14.15 -0.52
CA ARG A 249 -8.31 15.26 0.02
C ARG A 249 -8.82 14.95 1.41
N LEU A 250 -9.32 13.73 1.63
CA LEU A 250 -9.80 13.28 2.93
C LEU A 250 -8.68 13.28 3.98
N ALA A 251 -7.49 12.81 3.63
CA ALA A 251 -6.33 12.86 4.52
C ALA A 251 -5.95 14.31 4.88
N GLN A 252 -5.96 15.22 3.89
CA GLN A 252 -5.68 16.63 4.10
C GLN A 252 -6.68 17.28 5.06
N VAL A 253 -7.98 17.22 4.76
CA VAL A 253 -9.02 17.86 5.59
C VAL A 253 -9.10 17.24 6.99
N ALA A 254 -8.79 15.95 7.12
CA ALA A 254 -8.69 15.29 8.42
C ALA A 254 -7.49 15.78 9.24
N SER A 255 -6.36 16.07 8.58
CA SER A 255 -5.15 16.58 9.25
C SER A 255 -5.32 18.03 9.73
N GLU A 256 -6.03 18.85 8.95
CA GLU A 256 -6.37 20.24 9.27
C GLU A 256 -7.42 20.33 10.39
N ALA A 257 -8.31 19.33 10.49
CA ALA A 257 -9.34 19.23 11.53
C ALA A 257 -8.77 18.87 12.92
N ARG A 258 -8.13 19.85 13.58
CA ARG A 258 -7.72 19.90 15.01
C ARG A 258 -6.96 18.67 15.57
N GLY A 259 -5.63 18.82 15.72
CA GLY A 259 -4.87 18.21 16.82
C GLY A 259 -4.63 16.69 16.78
N LEU A 260 -4.88 16.03 15.65
CA LEU A 260 -4.71 14.58 15.49
C LEU A 260 -3.27 14.20 15.12
N HIS A 261 -2.27 14.71 15.86
CA HIS A 261 -0.87 14.28 15.68
C HIS A 261 -0.55 12.96 16.41
N SER A 262 -1.53 12.41 17.14
CA SER A 262 -1.42 11.13 17.83
C SER A 262 -2.18 10.03 17.10
N ARG A 263 -1.64 8.80 17.14
CA ARG A 263 -2.29 7.60 16.59
C ARG A 263 -3.70 7.41 17.18
N ALA A 264 -3.91 7.76 18.44
CA ALA A 264 -5.24 7.67 19.08
C ALA A 264 -6.24 8.66 18.47
N GLY A 265 -5.81 9.89 18.18
CA GLY A 265 -6.62 10.89 17.49
C GLY A 265 -7.02 10.44 16.09
N GLU A 266 -6.04 10.01 15.29
CA GLU A 266 -6.28 9.47 13.95
C GLU A 266 -7.29 8.31 13.98
N LEU A 267 -7.12 7.40 14.96
CA LEU A 267 -8.02 6.29 15.13
C LEU A 267 -9.46 6.75 15.49
N TRP A 268 -9.58 7.74 16.36
CA TRP A 268 -10.86 8.30 16.76
C TRP A 268 -11.58 9.05 15.62
N ALA A 269 -10.83 9.77 14.79
CA ALA A 269 -11.39 10.49 13.65
C ALA A 269 -11.93 9.53 12.59
N LYS A 270 -11.10 8.57 12.19
CA LYS A 270 -11.49 7.54 11.22
C LYS A 270 -12.63 6.67 11.74
N SER A 271 -12.69 6.34 13.04
CA SER A 271 -13.84 5.59 13.60
C SER A 271 -15.17 6.35 13.56
N GLY A 272 -15.17 7.65 13.24
CA GLY A 272 -16.37 8.44 12.97
C GLY A 272 -16.79 8.49 11.50
N LEU A 273 -15.97 8.01 10.55
CA LEU A 273 -16.25 8.13 9.12
C LEU A 273 -17.48 7.31 8.68
N PRO A 274 -18.17 7.69 7.58
CA PRO A 274 -19.26 6.92 6.97
C PRO A 274 -18.93 5.43 6.85
N ILE A 275 -19.97 4.58 6.90
CA ILE A 275 -19.83 3.11 6.80
C ILE A 275 -20.24 2.63 5.40
N SER A 276 -21.32 3.21 4.87
CA SER A 276 -21.84 2.95 3.53
C SER A 276 -22.16 4.27 2.85
N PRO A 277 -22.02 4.35 1.51
CA PRO A 277 -22.36 5.56 0.77
C PRO A 277 -23.87 5.78 0.74
N ASP A 278 -24.29 7.05 0.69
CA ASP A 278 -25.67 7.42 0.35
C ASP A 278 -26.01 6.91 -1.06
N PRO A 279 -27.07 6.08 -1.24
CA PRO A 279 -27.47 5.57 -2.55
C PRO A 279 -27.66 6.66 -3.62
N ARG A 280 -28.09 7.87 -3.22
CA ARG A 280 -28.24 9.00 -4.16
C ARG A 280 -26.91 9.47 -4.72
N ARG A 281 -25.85 9.44 -3.93
CA ARG A 281 -24.49 9.77 -4.38
C ARG A 281 -23.96 8.70 -5.33
N VAL A 282 -24.20 7.42 -5.01
CA VAL A 282 -23.85 6.32 -5.91
C VAL A 282 -24.53 6.50 -7.27
N ALA A 283 -25.84 6.77 -7.27
CA ALA A 283 -26.58 7.05 -8.50
C ALA A 283 -26.03 8.27 -9.26
N ALA A 284 -25.64 9.34 -8.55
CA ALA A 284 -25.05 10.53 -9.17
C ALA A 284 -23.67 10.26 -9.81
N VAL A 285 -22.84 9.41 -9.18
CA VAL A 285 -21.55 8.96 -9.76
C VAL A 285 -21.81 8.11 -11.00
N LEU A 286 -22.74 7.16 -10.93
CA LEU A 286 -23.10 6.28 -12.05
C LEU A 286 -23.74 7.03 -13.22
N ALA A 287 -24.51 8.10 -12.95
CA ALA A 287 -25.10 8.94 -14.00
C ALA A 287 -24.06 9.71 -14.82
N GLN A 288 -22.81 9.81 -14.33
CA GLN A 288 -21.68 10.40 -15.06
C GLN A 288 -20.96 9.36 -15.92
N SER A 289 -21.36 8.09 -15.85
CA SER A 289 -20.82 7.02 -16.68
C SER A 289 -21.39 7.09 -18.11
N PRO A 290 -20.57 6.91 -19.15
CA PRO A 290 -21.03 6.88 -20.53
C PRO A 290 -21.75 5.57 -20.94
N GLY A 291 -21.80 4.53 -20.10
CA GLY A 291 -22.41 3.23 -20.44
C GLY A 291 -23.92 3.14 -20.23
N GLU A 292 -24.62 2.33 -21.03
CA GLU A 292 -26.08 2.07 -20.90
C GLU A 292 -26.46 1.33 -19.61
N SER A 293 -25.53 0.57 -19.01
CA SER A 293 -25.70 -0.10 -17.71
C SER A 293 -24.35 -0.38 -17.04
N PRO A 294 -24.16 0.01 -15.77
CA PRO A 294 -22.89 -0.19 -15.08
C PRO A 294 -22.67 -1.65 -14.72
N THR A 295 -21.43 -2.13 -14.91
CA THR A 295 -21.01 -3.44 -14.42
C THR A 295 -20.91 -3.45 -12.88
N ALA A 296 -20.89 -4.64 -12.26
CA ALA A 296 -20.71 -4.76 -10.81
C ALA A 296 -19.39 -4.12 -10.32
N THR A 297 -18.33 -4.18 -11.15
CA THR A 297 -17.05 -3.53 -10.90
C THR A 297 -17.18 -2.01 -10.88
N VAL A 298 -17.82 -1.44 -11.90
CA VAL A 298 -18.10 0.01 -11.99
C VAL A 298 -18.95 0.46 -10.81
N GLU A 299 -20.00 -0.30 -10.46
CA GLU A 299 -20.85 0.00 -9.30
C GLU A 299 -20.05 -0.03 -7.99
N GLY A 300 -19.17 -1.02 -7.82
CA GLY A 300 -18.29 -1.11 -6.66
C GLY A 300 -17.37 0.11 -6.53
N PHE A 301 -16.76 0.56 -7.62
CA PHE A 301 -15.94 1.78 -7.63
C PHE A 301 -16.76 3.05 -7.41
N ALA A 302 -17.94 3.16 -8.02
CA ALA A 302 -18.84 4.28 -7.80
C ALA A 302 -19.27 4.39 -6.33
N ARG A 303 -19.47 3.25 -5.65
CA ARG A 303 -19.72 3.21 -4.20
C ARG A 303 -18.54 3.72 -3.39
N SER A 304 -17.31 3.37 -3.76
CA SER A 304 -16.09 3.88 -3.12
C SER A 304 -15.92 5.39 -3.30
N VAL A 305 -16.13 5.89 -4.53
CA VAL A 305 -16.11 7.32 -4.84
C VAL A 305 -17.15 8.06 -4.00
N ALA A 306 -18.41 7.61 -4.01
CA ALA A 306 -19.50 8.23 -3.26
C ALA A 306 -19.24 8.24 -1.74
N LEU A 307 -18.59 7.19 -1.22
CA LEU A 307 -18.25 7.07 0.19
C LEU A 307 -17.18 8.08 0.60
N LEU A 308 -16.17 8.27 -0.26
CA LEU A 308 -15.11 9.27 -0.08
C LEU A 308 -15.66 10.69 -0.17
N GLU A 309 -16.49 11.00 -1.18
CA GLU A 309 -17.17 12.29 -1.32
C GLU A 309 -17.97 12.64 -0.05
N GLN A 310 -18.77 11.69 0.44
CA GLN A 310 -19.54 11.87 1.66
C GLN A 310 -18.66 12.12 2.90
N ALA A 311 -17.52 11.41 3.00
CA ALA A 311 -16.59 11.59 4.11
C ALA A 311 -15.93 12.98 4.10
N ILE A 312 -15.50 13.45 2.92
CA ILE A 312 -14.92 14.79 2.74
C ILE A 312 -15.94 15.86 3.11
N GLU A 313 -17.17 15.75 2.61
CA GLU A 313 -18.22 16.74 2.88
C GLU A 313 -18.54 16.84 4.37
N GLU A 314 -18.55 15.72 5.10
CA GLU A 314 -18.74 15.75 6.56
C GLU A 314 -17.60 16.47 7.32
N PHE A 315 -16.39 16.55 6.75
CA PHE A 315 -15.30 17.33 7.34
C PHE A 315 -15.37 18.81 6.97
N GLU A 316 -15.64 19.11 5.70
CA GLU A 316 -15.66 20.48 5.18
C GLU A 316 -16.92 21.25 5.60
N HIS A 317 -18.07 20.57 5.67
CA HIS A 317 -19.39 21.16 5.91
C HIS A 317 -20.11 20.44 7.05
N PRO A 318 -19.66 20.58 8.32
CA PRO A 318 -20.21 19.84 9.44
C PRO A 318 -21.65 20.27 9.76
N SER A 319 -22.61 19.35 9.58
CA SER A 319 -24.01 19.56 9.99
C SER A 319 -24.18 19.46 11.52
N ALA A 320 -25.22 20.09 12.08
CA ALA A 320 -25.54 20.01 13.51
C ALA A 320 -25.70 18.57 14.05
N SER A 321 -26.22 17.65 13.23
CA SER A 321 -26.42 16.24 13.60
C SER A 321 -25.19 15.35 13.37
N LEU A 322 -24.08 15.89 12.85
CA LEU A 322 -22.89 15.10 12.50
C LEU A 322 -22.26 14.43 13.72
N ALA A 323 -22.19 15.12 14.86
CA ALA A 323 -21.62 14.56 16.09
C ALA A 323 -22.37 13.29 16.53
N ILE A 324 -23.70 13.31 16.43
CA ILE A 324 -24.57 12.17 16.76
C ILE A 324 -24.34 11.03 15.78
N ARG A 325 -24.29 11.31 14.46
CA ARG A 325 -24.00 10.29 13.44
C ARG A 325 -22.63 9.64 13.67
N ARG A 326 -21.59 10.43 13.94
CA ARG A 326 -20.24 9.93 14.24
C ARG A 326 -20.23 9.06 15.50
N ALA A 327 -20.96 9.44 16.55
CA ALA A 327 -21.09 8.62 17.76
C ALA A 327 -21.79 7.28 17.48
N GLY A 328 -22.91 7.29 16.74
CA GLY A 328 -23.61 6.07 16.33
C GLY A 328 -22.73 5.12 15.50
N ARG A 329 -21.96 5.66 14.55
CA ARG A 329 -21.03 4.87 13.73
C ARG A 329 -19.91 4.23 14.57
N ARG A 330 -19.43 4.92 15.60
CA ARG A 330 -18.44 4.37 16.55
C ARG A 330 -19.03 3.22 17.36
N LEU A 331 -20.23 3.39 17.92
CA LEU A 331 -20.92 2.35 18.68
C LEU A 331 -21.16 1.10 17.82
N ARG A 332 -21.60 1.27 16.58
CA ARG A 332 -21.77 0.16 15.63
C ARG A 332 -20.48 -0.62 15.44
N ARG A 333 -19.35 0.07 15.18
CA ARG A 333 -18.03 -0.57 15.02
C ARG A 333 -17.57 -1.32 16.28
N VAL A 334 -17.87 -0.78 17.47
CA VAL A 334 -17.59 -1.49 18.73
C VAL A 334 -18.44 -2.76 18.83
N GLY A 335 -19.72 -2.70 18.48
CA GLY A 335 -20.60 -3.87 18.43
C GLY A 335 -20.08 -4.96 17.48
N GLU A 336 -19.65 -4.58 16.28
CA GLU A 336 -19.05 -5.50 15.28
C GLU A 336 -17.81 -6.23 15.85
N VAL A 337 -16.93 -5.50 16.55
CA VAL A 337 -15.74 -6.08 17.22
C VAL A 337 -16.14 -7.12 18.26
N LEU A 338 -17.14 -6.81 19.09
CA LEU A 338 -17.60 -7.69 20.15
C LEU A 338 -18.22 -8.97 19.59
N VAL A 339 -19.05 -8.86 18.55
CA VAL A 339 -19.69 -9.99 17.88
C VAL A 339 -18.65 -10.93 17.28
N ALA A 340 -17.67 -10.40 16.54
CA ALA A 340 -16.66 -11.26 15.94
C ALA A 340 -15.73 -11.91 16.96
N ARG A 341 -15.38 -11.21 18.06
CA ARG A 341 -14.67 -11.82 19.20
C ARG A 341 -15.46 -12.98 19.80
N ALA A 342 -16.76 -12.80 20.03
CA ALA A 342 -17.62 -13.86 20.55
C ALA A 342 -17.69 -15.06 19.59
N GLN A 343 -17.69 -14.81 18.28
CA GLN A 343 -17.72 -15.84 17.25
C GLN A 343 -16.34 -16.44 16.92
N ARG A 344 -15.27 -16.01 17.60
CA ARG A 344 -13.86 -16.35 17.26
C ARG A 344 -13.51 -16.14 15.78
N ARG A 345 -14.25 -15.25 15.10
CA ARG A 345 -13.93 -14.85 13.74
C ARG A 345 -12.75 -13.89 13.82
N PRO A 346 -11.78 -13.95 12.88
CA PRO A 346 -10.80 -12.89 12.76
C PRO A 346 -11.56 -11.58 12.51
N HIS A 347 -11.70 -10.75 13.55
CA HIS A 347 -12.29 -9.43 13.37
C HIS A 347 -11.26 -8.57 12.67
N ARG A 348 -11.49 -8.30 11.38
CA ARG A 348 -10.82 -7.19 10.71
C ARG A 348 -11.32 -5.90 11.36
N ALA A 349 -10.69 -5.51 12.48
CA ALA A 349 -10.80 -4.17 13.08
C ALA A 349 -10.08 -3.14 12.20
N ALA A 350 -10.32 -3.23 10.90
CA ALA A 350 -9.73 -2.42 9.87
C ALA A 350 -10.79 -1.41 9.46
N PHE A 351 -10.98 -0.39 10.29
CA PHE A 351 -11.02 1.00 9.83
C PHE A 351 -11.69 1.31 8.49
N PRO A 352 -12.40 2.45 8.48
CA PRO A 352 -13.83 2.61 8.30
C PRO A 352 -14.37 2.30 6.89
N PHE A 353 -13.53 1.84 5.98
CA PHE A 353 -13.86 1.66 4.58
C PHE A 353 -13.74 0.19 4.25
N GLY A 354 -14.83 -0.53 4.43
CA GLY A 354 -15.07 -1.81 3.79
C GLY A 354 -16.44 -1.66 3.16
N VAL A 355 -16.49 -1.39 1.86
CA VAL A 355 -17.76 -1.47 1.17
C VAL A 355 -18.14 -2.95 1.20
N ASP A 356 -19.17 -3.30 1.99
CA ASP A 356 -19.83 -4.60 1.84
C ASP A 356 -20.41 -4.61 0.42
N THR A 357 -19.61 -5.14 -0.49
CA THR A 357 -20.05 -5.69 -1.76
C THR A 357 -20.57 -7.06 -1.38
N GLY A 358 -21.87 -7.10 -1.04
CA GLY A 358 -22.57 -8.33 -0.69
C GLY A 358 -22.55 -9.34 -1.82
#